data_AF-A0A257XXU9-F1
#
_entry.id   AF-A0A257XXU9-F1
#
_cell.length_a   1.000
_cell.length_b   1.000
_cell.length_c   1.000
_cell.angle_alpha   90.00
_cell.angle_beta   90.00
_cell.angle_gamma   90.00
#
_symmetry.space_group_name_H-M   'P 1'
#
loop_
_entity.id
_entity.type
_entity.pdbx_description
1 polymer ?
#
loop_
_entity_poly.entity_id
_entity_poly.type
_entity_poly.pdbx_seq_one_letter_code
_entity_poly.pdbx_strand_id
1 'polypeptide(L)'
;MMDEIDEARDWQGNEIDCAACAHQDMLSAGLCRLKHACVHDRYARRIDRFFNWNPGLSNSYIAHPHFEVRAISAKHASPFVLQPLLDDPEETVRWNAARRLPKRLILRLRHDPHREVRIRIVSLLDDAELIPMMADPDYYVRLVIARRVAAPLLARMIDDPEVEVRRIVAQRLPRDWLLQMVDDADAAVRLEIAQRLSPDLLARLRHDPDWRVRYEVARQIAVEDIAELADDADAFVQDMARSRRLNSQGRSMEHPR
;
A
#
# COMPACT_ATOMS: atom_id res chain seq x y z
N MET A 1 19.53 19.64 -3.64
CA MET A 1 20.62 19.27 -4.55
C MET A 1 20.63 17.76 -4.62
N MET A 2 20.31 17.22 -5.79
CA MET A 2 20.21 15.78 -6.04
C MET A 2 21.60 15.38 -6.54
N ASP A 3 22.26 14.42 -5.88
CA ASP A 3 23.57 13.91 -6.29
C ASP A 3 23.46 13.35 -7.72
N GLU A 4 23.75 14.19 -8.72
CA GLU A 4 23.94 13.73 -10.08
C GLU A 4 25.28 13.00 -10.11
N ILE A 5 25.19 11.67 -10.21
CA ILE A 5 26.33 10.77 -10.33
C ILE A 5 27.24 11.26 -11.48
N ASP A 6 28.48 11.67 -11.21
CA ASP A 6 29.32 12.26 -12.27
C ASP A 6 29.92 11.23 -13.25
N GLU A 7 29.66 9.94 -13.09
CA GLU A 7 30.06 8.90 -14.05
C GLU A 7 28.96 8.63 -15.10
N ALA A 8 29.37 8.28 -16.32
CA ALA A 8 28.49 7.81 -17.39
C ALA A 8 28.93 6.40 -17.81
N ARG A 9 28.32 5.39 -17.18
CA ARG A 9 28.61 3.98 -17.44
C ARG A 9 27.38 3.24 -17.91
N ASP A 10 27.59 2.28 -18.81
CA ASP A 10 26.54 1.36 -19.25
C ASP A 10 26.24 0.28 -18.20
N TRP A 11 25.23 -0.54 -18.48
CA TRP A 11 24.79 -1.62 -17.59
C TRP A 11 25.80 -2.78 -17.47
N GLN A 12 26.83 -2.81 -18.31
CA GLN A 12 27.96 -3.74 -18.22
C GLN A 12 29.15 -3.12 -17.46
N GLY A 13 29.09 -1.82 -17.15
CA GLY A 13 30.13 -1.08 -16.43
C GLY A 13 31.13 -0.36 -17.32
N ASN A 14 30.95 -0.37 -18.64
CA ASN A 14 31.83 0.33 -19.59
C ASN A 14 31.48 1.82 -19.65
N GLU A 15 32.45 2.66 -20.02
CA GLU A 15 32.19 4.07 -20.27
C GLU A 15 31.31 4.26 -21.52
N ILE A 16 30.35 5.18 -21.43
CA ILE A 16 29.46 5.48 -22.55
C ILE A 16 30.19 6.41 -23.53
N ASP A 17 30.41 5.91 -24.74
CA ASP A 17 30.95 6.71 -25.84
C ASP A 17 29.83 7.21 -26.77
N CYS A 18 29.58 8.53 -26.73
CA CYS A 18 28.62 9.17 -27.62
C CYS A 18 29.06 9.16 -29.09
N ALA A 19 30.37 9.12 -29.38
CA ALA A 19 30.88 9.10 -30.75
C ALA A 19 30.57 7.77 -31.46
N ALA A 20 30.54 6.66 -30.72
CA ALA A 20 30.18 5.34 -31.25
C ALA A 20 28.67 5.02 -31.19
N CYS A 21 27.84 5.92 -30.66
CA CYS A 21 26.41 5.67 -30.46
C CYS A 21 25.60 5.79 -31.77
N ALA A 22 24.61 4.93 -31.96
CA ALA A 22 23.70 4.99 -33.12
C ALA A 22 22.79 6.25 -33.14
N HIS A 23 22.72 7.00 -32.03
CA HIS A 23 21.83 8.16 -31.85
C HIS A 23 22.53 9.51 -32.04
N GLN A 24 23.53 9.59 -32.92
CA GLN A 24 24.26 10.85 -33.20
C GLN A 24 23.34 11.99 -33.66
N ASP A 25 22.33 11.68 -34.49
CA ASP A 25 21.36 12.68 -34.94
C ASP A 25 20.53 13.25 -33.78
N MET A 26 20.18 12.39 -32.81
CA MET A 26 19.45 12.80 -31.61
C MET A 26 20.31 13.65 -30.69
N LEU A 27 21.59 13.32 -30.56
CA LEU A 27 22.54 14.11 -29.78
C LEU A 27 22.66 15.52 -30.37
N SER A 28 22.81 15.61 -31.70
CA SER A 28 22.84 16.89 -32.43
C SER A 28 21.56 17.71 -32.25
N ALA A 29 20.41 17.04 -32.16
CA ALA A 29 19.11 17.66 -31.91
C ALA A 29 18.83 17.97 -30.42
N GLY A 30 19.76 17.65 -29.50
CA GLY A 30 19.58 17.86 -28.05
C GLY A 30 18.56 16.92 -27.40
N LEU A 31 18.20 15.84 -28.07
CA LEU A 31 17.23 14.83 -27.62
C LEU A 31 17.85 13.74 -26.73
N CYS A 32 19.16 13.77 -26.51
CA CYS A 32 19.83 13.03 -25.46
C CYS A 32 21.02 13.85 -24.93
N ARG A 33 21.55 13.48 -23.76
CA ARG A 33 22.70 14.16 -23.14
C ARG A 33 23.42 13.24 -22.17
N LEU A 34 24.74 13.08 -22.36
CA LEU A 34 25.57 12.29 -21.45
C LEU A 34 25.43 12.77 -20.00
N LYS A 35 25.45 11.83 -19.04
CA LYS A 35 25.22 12.07 -17.60
C LYS A 35 23.84 12.62 -17.23
N HIS A 36 22.93 12.84 -18.18
CA HIS A 36 21.61 13.40 -17.92
C HIS A 36 20.47 12.57 -18.52
N ALA A 37 20.46 12.31 -19.82
CA ALA A 37 19.42 11.52 -20.50
C ALA A 37 20.08 10.62 -21.57
N CYS A 38 20.23 9.34 -21.27
CA CYS A 38 20.84 8.37 -22.16
C CYS A 38 20.21 6.98 -21.97
N VAL A 39 19.89 6.31 -23.08
CA VAL A 39 19.29 4.96 -23.08
C VAL A 39 20.28 3.86 -22.70
N HIS A 40 21.57 4.09 -22.94
CA HIS A 40 22.63 3.13 -22.62
C HIS A 40 23.14 3.25 -21.19
N ASP A 41 22.69 4.25 -20.42
CA ASP A 41 23.15 4.47 -19.06
C ASP A 41 22.61 3.41 -18.11
N ARG A 42 23.41 2.99 -17.12
CA ARG A 42 22.97 2.06 -16.08
C ARG A 42 22.01 2.67 -15.07
N TYR A 43 21.88 4.00 -15.03
CA TYR A 43 21.03 4.65 -14.07
C TYR A 43 19.61 4.84 -14.62
N ALA A 44 18.66 4.10 -14.06
CA ALA A 44 17.24 4.14 -14.41
C ALA A 44 16.67 5.56 -14.60
N ARG A 45 17.03 6.55 -13.78
CA ARG A 45 16.52 7.93 -13.94
C ARG A 45 16.95 8.60 -15.25
N ARG A 46 18.13 8.27 -15.77
CA ARG A 46 18.64 8.80 -17.05
C ARG A 46 17.99 8.12 -18.24
N ILE A 47 17.77 6.81 -18.14
CA ILE A 47 16.99 6.06 -19.13
C ILE A 47 15.55 6.60 -19.17
N ASP A 48 14.95 6.88 -18.00
CA ASP A 48 13.60 7.45 -17.90
C ASP A 48 13.52 8.82 -18.57
N ARG A 49 14.45 9.73 -18.28
CA ARG A 49 14.54 11.01 -18.97
C ARG A 49 14.71 10.86 -20.48
N PHE A 50 15.53 9.91 -20.94
CA PHE A 50 15.69 9.63 -22.36
C PHE A 50 14.36 9.26 -23.04
N PHE A 51 13.58 8.34 -22.46
CA PHE A 51 12.29 7.96 -23.06
C PHE A 51 11.20 9.02 -22.87
N ASN A 52 11.27 9.85 -21.82
CA ASN A 52 10.38 11.00 -21.68
C ASN A 52 10.61 12.03 -22.80
N TRP A 53 11.86 12.21 -23.23
CA TRP A 53 12.20 13.08 -24.37
C TRP A 53 11.88 12.42 -25.71
N ASN A 54 11.95 11.09 -25.78
CA ASN A 54 11.85 10.31 -27.02
C ASN A 54 10.86 9.14 -26.95
N PRO A 55 9.58 9.39 -26.66
CA PRO A 55 8.60 8.30 -26.46
C PRO A 55 8.39 7.46 -27.73
N GLY A 56 8.59 8.04 -28.92
CA GLY A 56 8.47 7.33 -30.20
C GLY A 56 9.44 6.17 -30.40
N LEU A 57 10.56 6.14 -29.66
CA LEU A 57 11.56 5.07 -29.76
C LEU A 57 11.21 3.84 -28.93
N SER A 58 10.27 3.94 -27.99
CA SER A 58 10.08 2.91 -26.98
C SER A 58 9.72 1.54 -27.53
N ASN A 59 9.01 1.47 -28.67
CA ASN A 59 8.70 0.20 -29.34
C ASN A 59 9.96 -0.57 -29.73
N SER A 60 11.02 0.13 -30.15
CA SER A 60 12.27 -0.48 -30.60
C SER A 60 13.13 -1.01 -29.44
N TYR A 61 12.78 -0.65 -28.20
CA TYR A 61 13.56 -0.94 -27.00
C TYR A 61 12.93 -1.97 -26.06
N ILE A 62 11.76 -2.51 -26.40
CA ILE A 62 11.09 -3.55 -25.60
C ILE A 62 11.87 -4.86 -25.54
N ALA A 63 12.76 -5.13 -26.50
CA ALA A 63 13.58 -6.34 -26.55
C ALA A 63 15.05 -6.07 -26.16
N HIS A 64 15.32 -4.93 -25.52
CA HIS A 64 16.68 -4.53 -25.16
C HIS A 64 17.32 -5.51 -24.15
N PRO A 65 18.63 -5.84 -24.24
CA PRO A 65 19.28 -6.76 -23.31
C PRO A 65 19.20 -6.32 -21.84
N HIS A 66 19.37 -5.02 -21.59
CA HIS A 66 19.22 -4.44 -20.26
C HIS A 66 17.74 -4.33 -19.87
N PHE A 67 17.36 -4.94 -18.75
CA PHE A 67 15.97 -5.00 -18.30
C PHE A 67 15.40 -3.64 -17.91
N GLU A 68 16.20 -2.73 -17.32
CA GLU A 68 15.69 -1.40 -16.97
C GLU A 68 15.24 -0.63 -18.22
N VAL A 69 15.93 -0.81 -19.34
CA VAL A 69 15.54 -0.22 -20.62
C VAL A 69 14.21 -0.82 -21.12
N ARG A 70 14.02 -2.14 -21.01
CA ARG A 70 12.72 -2.78 -21.32
C ARG A 70 11.61 -2.26 -20.41
N ALA A 71 11.85 -2.22 -19.09
CA ALA A 71 10.89 -1.78 -18.10
C ALA A 71 10.48 -0.31 -18.28
N ILE A 72 11.45 0.58 -18.54
CA ILE A 72 11.19 2.02 -18.71
C ILE A 72 10.57 2.29 -20.07
N SER A 73 11.04 1.65 -21.15
CA SER A 73 10.42 1.80 -22.47
C SER A 73 8.96 1.36 -22.47
N ALA A 74 8.59 0.34 -21.68
CA ALA A 74 7.21 -0.10 -21.53
C ALA A 74 6.24 1.02 -21.07
N LYS A 75 6.73 2.09 -20.42
CA LYS A 75 5.91 3.25 -20.01
C LYS A 75 5.38 4.07 -21.19
N HIS A 76 6.06 4.04 -22.33
CA HIS A 76 5.74 4.84 -23.52
C HIS A 76 5.42 4.00 -24.76
N ALA A 77 5.92 2.76 -24.84
CA ALA A 77 5.69 1.85 -25.97
C ALA A 77 4.21 1.61 -26.28
N SER A 78 3.87 1.27 -27.52
CA SER A 78 2.50 0.95 -27.90
C SER A 78 1.97 -0.26 -27.10
N PRO A 79 0.75 -0.21 -26.53
CA PRO A 79 0.15 -1.37 -25.86
C PRO A 79 0.11 -2.64 -26.71
N PHE A 80 0.08 -2.51 -28.04
CA PHE A 80 0.09 -3.63 -28.98
C PHE A 80 1.37 -4.48 -28.95
N VAL A 81 2.48 -3.95 -28.41
CA VAL A 81 3.75 -4.68 -28.30
C VAL A 81 4.12 -5.05 -26.86
N LEU A 82 3.27 -4.72 -25.88
CA LEU A 82 3.57 -4.94 -24.45
C LEU A 82 3.21 -6.34 -23.96
N GLN A 83 2.31 -7.07 -24.65
CA GLN A 83 1.85 -8.36 -24.16
C GLN A 83 2.97 -9.39 -23.93
N PRO A 84 4.00 -9.53 -24.80
CA PRO A 84 5.13 -10.43 -24.54
C PRO A 84 5.92 -10.10 -23.27
N LEU A 85 5.95 -8.83 -22.85
CA LEU A 85 6.64 -8.41 -21.63
C LEU A 85 5.96 -8.90 -20.34
N LEU A 86 4.73 -9.43 -20.42
CA LEU A 86 4.10 -10.11 -19.28
C LEU A 86 4.80 -11.43 -18.92
N ASP A 87 5.61 -11.98 -19.81
CA ASP A 87 6.39 -13.21 -19.62
C ASP A 87 7.90 -12.91 -19.52
N ASP A 88 8.30 -11.64 -19.34
CA ASP A 88 9.70 -11.24 -19.17
C ASP A 88 10.31 -11.91 -17.93
N PRO A 89 11.58 -12.35 -17.95
CA PRO A 89 12.24 -12.92 -16.77
C PRO A 89 12.23 -11.96 -15.57
N GLU A 90 12.33 -10.67 -15.82
CA GLU A 90 12.48 -9.64 -14.79
C GLU A 90 11.12 -9.13 -14.33
N GLU A 91 10.84 -9.25 -13.03
CA GLU A 91 9.58 -8.85 -12.42
C GLU A 91 9.27 -7.37 -12.68
N THR A 92 10.33 -6.55 -12.73
CA THR A 92 10.22 -5.11 -12.96
C THR A 92 9.71 -4.79 -14.36
N VAL A 93 10.06 -5.59 -15.36
CA VAL A 93 9.52 -5.45 -16.72
C VAL A 93 8.05 -5.87 -16.74
N ARG A 94 7.72 -7.02 -16.13
CA ARG A 94 6.35 -7.55 -16.08
C ARG A 94 5.36 -6.55 -15.50
N TRP A 95 5.66 -5.96 -14.34
CA TRP A 95 4.73 -5.02 -13.71
C TRP A 95 4.68 -3.65 -14.41
N ASN A 96 5.75 -3.19 -15.08
CA ASN A 96 5.68 -1.97 -15.90
C ASN A 96 4.80 -2.16 -17.14
N ALA A 97 4.89 -3.30 -17.81
CA ALA A 97 4.02 -3.64 -18.93
C ALA A 97 2.54 -3.73 -18.50
N ALA A 98 2.27 -4.36 -17.35
CA ALA A 98 0.92 -4.54 -16.83
C ALA A 98 0.13 -3.22 -16.67
N ARG A 99 0.81 -2.13 -16.30
CA ARG A 99 0.18 -0.81 -16.06
C ARG A 99 -0.53 -0.21 -17.27
N ARG A 100 -0.22 -0.69 -18.48
CA ARG A 100 -0.73 -0.14 -19.75
C ARG A 100 -1.49 -1.15 -20.59
N LEU A 101 -1.66 -2.36 -20.08
CA LEU A 101 -2.41 -3.41 -20.75
C LEU A 101 -3.85 -3.51 -20.20
N PRO A 102 -4.81 -3.94 -21.04
CA PRO A 102 -6.17 -4.21 -20.57
C PRO A 102 -6.20 -5.23 -19.43
N LYS A 103 -7.09 -5.03 -18.45
CA LYS A 103 -7.27 -5.86 -17.25
C LYS A 103 -7.28 -7.37 -17.55
N ARG A 104 -8.05 -7.77 -18.58
CA ARG A 104 -8.17 -9.16 -19.03
C ARG A 104 -6.82 -9.86 -19.28
N LEU A 105 -5.80 -9.13 -19.74
CA LEU A 105 -4.48 -9.69 -20.01
C LEU A 105 -3.63 -9.82 -18.75
N ILE A 106 -3.77 -8.89 -17.80
CA ILE A 106 -2.96 -8.87 -16.58
C ILE A 106 -3.53 -9.74 -15.46
N LEU A 107 -4.78 -10.22 -15.58
CA LEU A 107 -5.41 -11.11 -14.59
C LEU A 107 -4.59 -12.37 -14.27
N ARG A 108 -3.78 -12.85 -15.22
CA ARG A 108 -2.88 -13.99 -15.00
C ARG A 108 -1.77 -13.67 -13.98
N LEU A 109 -1.37 -12.41 -13.88
CA LEU A 109 -0.32 -11.95 -12.96
C LEU A 109 -0.72 -12.04 -11.49
N ARG A 110 -2.00 -12.32 -11.18
CA ARG A 110 -2.44 -12.66 -9.82
C ARG A 110 -1.72 -13.91 -9.27
N HIS A 111 -1.19 -14.75 -10.16
CA HIS A 111 -0.40 -15.92 -9.81
C HIS A 111 1.08 -15.75 -10.23
N ASP A 112 1.55 -14.51 -10.44
CA ASP A 112 2.96 -14.27 -10.74
C ASP A 112 3.82 -14.83 -9.60
N PRO A 113 4.92 -15.54 -9.89
CA PRO A 113 5.78 -16.10 -8.86
C PRO A 113 6.37 -15.02 -7.96
N HIS A 114 6.60 -13.82 -8.47
CA HIS A 114 7.21 -12.73 -7.73
C HIS A 114 6.16 -11.87 -7.02
N ARG A 115 6.25 -11.79 -5.69
CA ARG A 115 5.30 -11.03 -4.85
C ARG A 115 5.15 -9.57 -5.28
N GLU A 116 6.23 -8.92 -5.72
CA GLU A 116 6.20 -7.51 -6.15
C GLU A 116 5.26 -7.31 -7.34
N VAL A 117 5.19 -8.25 -8.29
CA VAL A 117 4.23 -8.14 -9.40
C VAL A 117 2.81 -8.23 -8.87
N ARG A 118 2.53 -9.22 -8.00
CA ARG A 118 1.21 -9.39 -7.38
C ARG A 118 0.79 -8.15 -6.59
N ILE A 119 1.70 -7.52 -5.85
CA ILE A 119 1.48 -6.25 -5.14
C ILE A 119 1.15 -5.12 -6.12
N ARG A 120 1.96 -4.94 -7.18
CA ARG A 120 1.82 -3.82 -8.11
C ARG A 120 0.51 -3.85 -8.89
N ILE A 121 0.05 -5.05 -9.28
CA ILE A 121 -1.20 -5.19 -10.01
C ILE A 121 -2.44 -4.95 -9.15
N VAL A 122 -2.37 -4.95 -7.81
CA VAL A 122 -3.54 -4.69 -6.94
C VAL A 122 -4.19 -3.35 -7.28
N SER A 123 -3.38 -2.34 -7.62
CA SER A 123 -3.85 -1.01 -8.01
C SER A 123 -4.56 -0.97 -9.38
N LEU A 124 -4.38 -2.00 -10.20
CA LEU A 124 -4.88 -2.07 -11.59
C LEU A 124 -6.16 -2.91 -11.73
N LEU A 125 -6.40 -3.81 -10.78
CA LEU A 125 -7.54 -4.72 -10.78
C LEU A 125 -8.74 -4.11 -10.04
N ASP A 126 -9.96 -4.55 -10.38
CA ASP A 126 -11.19 -4.20 -9.66
C ASP A 126 -11.41 -5.10 -8.44
N ASP A 127 -12.33 -4.69 -7.57
CA ASP A 127 -12.66 -5.41 -6.33
C ASP A 127 -12.99 -6.89 -6.56
N ALA A 128 -13.82 -7.20 -7.57
CA ALA A 128 -14.20 -8.57 -7.90
C ALA A 128 -12.99 -9.45 -8.32
N GLU A 129 -11.99 -8.84 -8.96
CA GLU A 129 -10.79 -9.51 -9.45
C GLU A 129 -9.77 -9.75 -8.31
N LEU A 130 -9.85 -8.98 -7.23
CA LEU A 130 -9.00 -9.11 -6.05
C LEU A 130 -9.50 -10.15 -5.05
N ILE A 131 -10.77 -10.55 -5.10
CA ILE A 131 -11.33 -11.55 -4.17
C ILE A 131 -10.46 -12.82 -4.10
N PRO A 132 -10.01 -13.43 -5.23
CA PRO A 132 -9.16 -14.62 -5.16
C PRO A 132 -7.77 -14.36 -4.56
N MET A 133 -7.27 -13.12 -4.58
CA MET A 133 -5.98 -12.76 -4.00
C MET A 133 -6.08 -12.45 -2.50
N MET A 134 -7.28 -12.41 -1.91
CA MET A 134 -7.45 -12.26 -0.45
C MET A 134 -6.87 -13.43 0.33
N ALA A 135 -6.62 -14.57 -0.32
CA ALA A 135 -5.95 -15.74 0.23
C ALA A 135 -4.50 -15.91 -0.32
N ASP A 136 -3.87 -14.83 -0.80
CA ASP A 136 -2.48 -14.90 -1.28
C ASP A 136 -1.56 -15.47 -0.19
N PRO A 137 -0.61 -16.37 -0.52
CA PRO A 137 0.31 -16.92 0.45
C PRO A 137 1.20 -15.86 1.12
N ASP A 138 1.45 -14.74 0.45
CA ASP A 138 2.24 -13.64 1.00
C ASP A 138 1.33 -12.65 1.74
N TYR A 139 1.53 -12.53 3.06
CA TYR A 139 0.71 -11.65 3.90
C TYR A 139 0.78 -10.18 3.47
N TYR A 140 1.87 -9.74 2.86
CA TYR A 140 2.01 -8.35 2.41
C TYR A 140 1.14 -8.08 1.18
N VAL A 141 0.95 -9.07 0.30
CA VAL A 141 -0.05 -8.98 -0.78
C VAL A 141 -1.46 -8.83 -0.17
N ARG A 142 -1.81 -9.69 0.81
CA ARG A 142 -3.10 -9.59 1.52
C ARG A 142 -3.26 -8.24 2.22
N LEU A 143 -2.22 -7.71 2.85
CA LEU A 143 -2.21 -6.39 3.48
C LEU A 143 -2.50 -5.26 2.48
N VAL A 144 -1.86 -5.29 1.30
CA VAL A 144 -2.08 -4.30 0.24
C VAL A 144 -3.51 -4.38 -0.29
N ILE A 145 -4.06 -5.59 -0.43
CA ILE A 145 -5.46 -5.81 -0.80
C ILE A 145 -6.39 -5.25 0.28
N ALA A 146 -6.16 -5.58 1.55
CA ALA A 146 -6.95 -5.10 2.69
C ALA A 146 -6.94 -3.57 2.81
N ARG A 147 -5.89 -2.88 2.34
CA ARG A 147 -5.86 -1.40 2.26
C ARG A 147 -6.66 -0.84 1.09
N ARG A 148 -6.79 -1.60 -0.01
CA ARG A 148 -7.34 -1.12 -1.28
C ARG A 148 -8.82 -1.47 -1.49
N VAL A 149 -9.25 -2.68 -1.14
CA VAL A 149 -10.60 -3.17 -1.49
C VAL A 149 -11.71 -2.36 -0.84
N ALA A 150 -12.91 -2.37 -1.42
CA ALA A 150 -14.09 -1.79 -0.77
C ALA A 150 -14.33 -2.39 0.63
N ALA A 151 -14.75 -1.55 1.57
CA ALA A 151 -14.89 -1.92 2.98
C ALA A 151 -15.75 -3.18 3.23
N PRO A 152 -16.88 -3.41 2.54
CA PRO A 152 -17.67 -4.64 2.74
C PRO A 152 -16.95 -5.94 2.34
N LEU A 153 -15.93 -5.88 1.49
CA LEU A 153 -15.17 -7.09 1.14
C LEU A 153 -14.20 -7.52 2.25
N LEU A 154 -13.86 -6.63 3.18
CA LEU A 154 -12.96 -6.92 4.29
C LEU A 154 -13.52 -7.96 5.27
N ALA A 155 -14.83 -8.21 5.27
CA ALA A 155 -15.42 -9.31 6.03
C ALA A 155 -14.81 -10.68 5.68
N ARG A 156 -14.26 -10.85 4.47
CA ARG A 156 -13.55 -12.07 4.06
C ARG A 156 -12.16 -12.24 4.67
N MET A 157 -11.65 -11.20 5.34
CA MET A 157 -10.29 -11.11 5.86
C MET A 157 -10.27 -10.90 7.38
N ILE A 158 -11.41 -11.02 8.05
CA ILE A 158 -11.53 -10.86 9.51
C ILE A 158 -10.64 -11.85 10.25
N ASP A 159 -10.59 -13.10 9.80
CA ASP A 159 -9.79 -14.17 10.38
C ASP A 159 -8.42 -14.33 9.71
N ASP A 160 -7.89 -13.29 9.04
CA ASP A 160 -6.56 -13.37 8.42
C ASP A 160 -5.51 -13.76 9.48
N PRO A 161 -4.62 -14.73 9.23
CA PRO A 161 -3.67 -15.18 10.24
C PRO A 161 -2.73 -14.05 10.73
N GLU A 162 -2.49 -13.02 9.92
CA GLU A 162 -1.55 -11.97 10.23
C GLU A 162 -2.21 -10.78 10.91
N VAL A 163 -1.71 -10.45 12.11
CA VAL A 163 -2.18 -9.32 12.94
C VAL A 163 -2.24 -8.02 12.14
N GLU A 164 -1.20 -7.71 11.36
CA GLU A 164 -1.17 -6.47 10.58
C GLU A 164 -2.28 -6.39 9.53
N VAL A 165 -2.71 -7.52 8.97
CA VAL A 165 -3.86 -7.56 8.06
C VAL A 165 -5.15 -7.33 8.85
N ARG A 166 -5.36 -8.05 9.96
CA ARG A 166 -6.53 -7.88 10.83
C ARG A 166 -6.65 -6.47 11.39
N ARG A 167 -5.53 -5.78 11.67
CA ARG A 167 -5.52 -4.36 12.06
C ARG A 167 -6.07 -3.46 10.95
N ILE A 168 -5.63 -3.62 9.70
CA ILE A 168 -6.18 -2.86 8.57
C ILE A 168 -7.66 -3.17 8.37
N VAL A 169 -8.07 -4.43 8.54
CA VAL A 169 -9.48 -4.83 8.51
C VAL A 169 -10.24 -4.09 9.60
N ALA A 170 -9.81 -4.15 10.86
CA ALA A 170 -10.43 -3.46 11.98
C ALA A 170 -10.49 -1.93 11.81
N GLN A 171 -9.56 -1.31 11.08
CA GLN A 171 -9.58 0.13 10.77
C GLN A 171 -10.62 0.51 9.73
N ARG A 172 -10.96 -0.39 8.79
CA ARG A 172 -11.76 -0.07 7.60
C ARG A 172 -13.11 -0.78 7.54
N LEU A 173 -13.30 -1.87 8.28
CA LEU A 173 -14.52 -2.65 8.30
C LEU A 173 -15.72 -1.77 8.68
N PRO A 174 -16.91 -1.92 8.08
CA PRO A 174 -18.11 -1.21 8.51
C PRO A 174 -18.36 -1.37 10.02
N ARG A 175 -18.79 -0.29 10.69
CA ARG A 175 -18.92 -0.28 12.16
C ARG A 175 -19.83 -1.39 12.68
N ASP A 176 -20.93 -1.66 11.98
CA ASP A 176 -21.91 -2.69 12.35
C ASP A 176 -21.33 -4.12 12.36
N TRP A 177 -20.16 -4.32 11.75
CA TRP A 177 -19.49 -5.63 11.68
C TRP A 177 -18.29 -5.74 12.63
N LEU A 178 -17.87 -4.65 13.28
CA LEU A 178 -16.70 -4.66 14.17
C LEU A 178 -16.83 -5.59 15.37
N LEU A 179 -18.06 -5.86 15.81
CA LEU A 179 -18.31 -6.82 16.89
C LEU A 179 -17.85 -8.25 16.55
N GLN A 180 -17.68 -8.59 15.27
CA GLN A 180 -17.15 -9.90 14.86
C GLN A 180 -15.66 -10.07 15.23
N MET A 181 -14.94 -8.97 15.47
CA MET A 181 -13.52 -8.97 15.79
C MET A 181 -13.23 -8.59 17.25
N VAL A 182 -14.26 -8.36 18.07
CA VAL A 182 -14.11 -7.79 19.42
C VAL A 182 -13.23 -8.63 20.34
N ASP A 183 -13.23 -9.96 20.11
CA ASP A 183 -12.45 -10.94 20.86
C ASP A 183 -11.14 -11.34 20.13
N ASP A 184 -10.62 -10.51 19.21
CA ASP A 184 -9.35 -10.80 18.52
C ASP A 184 -8.24 -11.10 19.54
N ALA A 185 -7.41 -12.10 19.26
CA ALA A 185 -6.33 -12.50 20.16
C ALA A 185 -5.33 -11.35 20.40
N ASP A 186 -5.13 -10.46 19.42
CA ASP A 186 -4.17 -9.37 19.50
C ASP A 186 -4.77 -8.07 20.03
N ALA A 187 -4.16 -7.52 21.08
CA ALA A 187 -4.63 -6.30 21.72
C ALA A 187 -4.57 -5.06 20.82
N ALA A 188 -3.65 -5.02 19.85
CA ALA A 188 -3.59 -3.92 18.89
C ALA A 188 -4.81 -3.94 17.96
N VAL A 189 -5.32 -5.12 17.58
CA VAL A 189 -6.57 -5.21 16.80
C VAL A 189 -7.76 -4.78 17.65
N ARG A 190 -7.87 -5.27 18.90
CA ARG A 190 -8.95 -4.87 19.82
C ARG A 190 -8.94 -3.37 20.12
N LEU A 191 -7.76 -2.75 20.15
CA LEU A 191 -7.62 -1.29 20.30
C LEU A 191 -8.18 -0.53 19.09
N GLU A 192 -7.89 -0.96 17.86
CA GLU A 192 -8.46 -0.35 16.64
C GLU A 192 -10.00 -0.45 16.63
N ILE A 193 -10.53 -1.55 17.16
CA ILE A 193 -11.97 -1.76 17.33
C ILE A 193 -12.54 -0.80 18.39
N ALA A 194 -11.93 -0.72 19.57
CA ALA A 194 -12.35 0.18 20.64
C ALA A 194 -12.40 1.65 20.17
N GLN A 195 -11.45 2.07 19.33
CA GLN A 195 -11.44 3.42 18.78
C GLN A 195 -12.63 3.73 17.84
N ARG A 196 -13.29 2.70 17.32
CA ARG A 196 -14.33 2.81 16.27
C ARG A 196 -15.70 2.28 16.68
N LEU A 197 -15.84 1.58 17.80
CA LEU A 197 -17.15 1.17 18.30
C LEU A 197 -17.97 2.38 18.79
N SER A 198 -19.30 2.26 18.76
CA SER A 198 -20.16 3.25 19.40
C SER A 198 -20.07 3.14 20.92
N PRO A 199 -20.30 4.24 21.67
CA PRO A 199 -20.24 4.24 23.14
C PRO A 199 -21.01 3.11 23.80
N ASP A 200 -22.22 2.79 23.30
CA ASP A 200 -23.09 1.74 23.86
C ASP A 200 -22.53 0.32 23.71
N LEU A 201 -21.65 0.10 22.72
CA LEU A 201 -21.05 -1.21 22.46
C LEU A 201 -19.71 -1.40 23.17
N LEU A 202 -19.09 -0.33 23.67
CA LEU A 202 -17.80 -0.37 24.34
C LEU A 202 -17.82 -1.11 25.68
N ALA A 203 -18.99 -1.31 26.28
CA ALA A 203 -19.15 -2.12 27.48
C ALA A 203 -18.59 -3.54 27.30
N ARG A 204 -18.54 -4.09 26.08
CA ARG A 204 -17.94 -5.41 25.81
C ARG A 204 -16.42 -5.46 26.03
N LEU A 205 -15.73 -4.34 25.93
CA LEU A 205 -14.27 -4.25 26.07
C LEU A 205 -13.85 -3.69 27.44
N ARG A 206 -14.79 -3.47 28.36
CA ARG A 206 -14.50 -2.82 29.66
C ARG A 206 -13.56 -3.62 30.57
N HIS A 207 -13.51 -4.94 30.37
CA HIS A 207 -12.64 -5.85 31.12
C HIS A 207 -11.52 -6.42 30.23
N ASP A 208 -11.17 -5.73 29.14
CA ASP A 208 -10.08 -6.17 28.26
C ASP A 208 -8.79 -6.35 29.08
N PRO A 209 -8.02 -7.44 28.88
CA PRO A 209 -6.78 -7.64 29.62
C PRO A 209 -5.74 -6.53 29.35
N ASP A 210 -5.77 -5.90 28.18
CA ASP A 210 -4.85 -4.82 27.85
C ASP A 210 -5.38 -3.46 28.33
N TRP A 211 -4.61 -2.80 29.19
CA TRP A 211 -4.99 -1.51 29.77
C TRP A 211 -5.18 -0.42 28.71
N ARG A 212 -4.51 -0.49 27.55
CA ARG A 212 -4.67 0.50 26.46
C ARG A 212 -6.04 0.41 25.83
N VAL A 213 -6.59 -0.80 25.72
CA VAL A 213 -7.96 -1.01 25.25
C VAL A 213 -8.93 -0.47 26.29
N ARG A 214 -8.75 -0.80 27.58
CA ARG A 214 -9.58 -0.25 28.66
C ARG A 214 -9.51 1.26 28.78
N TYR A 215 -8.34 1.86 28.53
CA TYR A 215 -8.15 3.31 28.49
C TYR A 215 -8.99 3.93 27.36
N GLU A 216 -8.97 3.33 26.17
CA GLU A 216 -9.79 3.80 25.05
C GLU A 216 -11.29 3.64 25.32
N VAL A 217 -11.70 2.54 25.97
CA VAL A 217 -13.06 2.36 26.48
C VAL A 217 -13.41 3.49 27.45
N ALA A 218 -12.57 3.76 28.45
CA ALA A 218 -12.80 4.83 29.42
C ALA A 218 -12.93 6.21 28.75
N ARG A 219 -12.24 6.46 27.63
CA ARG A 219 -12.35 7.72 26.87
C ARG A 219 -13.68 7.91 26.17
N GLN A 220 -14.34 6.83 25.74
CA GLN A 220 -15.46 6.91 24.81
C GLN A 220 -16.78 6.32 25.33
N ILE A 221 -16.75 5.38 26.28
CA ILE A 221 -17.94 4.69 26.80
C ILE A 221 -18.97 5.69 27.34
N ALA A 222 -20.25 5.28 27.33
CA ALA A 222 -21.34 6.03 27.93
C ALA A 222 -21.04 6.35 29.41
N VAL A 223 -21.43 7.54 29.88
CA VAL A 223 -21.05 8.05 31.20
C VAL A 223 -21.71 7.22 32.31
N GLU A 224 -22.89 6.70 32.04
CA GLU A 224 -23.64 5.76 32.86
C GLU A 224 -22.87 4.45 33.13
N ASP A 225 -22.05 3.99 32.18
CA ASP A 225 -21.32 2.72 32.25
C ASP A 225 -19.85 2.87 32.68
N ILE A 226 -19.38 4.11 32.89
CA ILE A 226 -17.97 4.41 33.18
C ILE A 226 -17.57 4.11 34.64
N ALA A 227 -18.54 3.82 35.52
CA ALA A 227 -18.33 3.80 36.97
C ALA A 227 -17.22 2.83 37.39
N GLU A 228 -17.22 1.60 36.86
CA GLU A 228 -16.22 0.56 37.19
C GLU A 228 -14.80 0.94 36.73
N LEU A 229 -14.66 1.67 35.62
CA LEU A 229 -13.35 2.08 35.10
C LEU A 229 -12.69 3.14 35.99
N ALA A 230 -13.45 3.80 36.87
CA ALA A 230 -12.89 4.74 37.85
C ALA A 230 -12.09 4.05 38.97
N ASP A 231 -12.24 2.73 39.09
CA ASP A 231 -11.58 1.85 40.05
C ASP A 231 -10.72 0.78 39.33
N ASP A 232 -10.38 1.00 38.05
CA ASP A 232 -9.53 0.11 37.25
C ASP A 232 -8.17 -0.14 37.92
N ALA A 233 -7.48 -1.25 37.66
CA ALA A 233 -6.15 -1.49 38.22
C ALA A 233 -5.07 -0.53 37.66
N ASP A 234 -5.25 -0.03 36.44
CA ASP A 234 -4.31 0.87 35.78
C ASP A 234 -4.62 2.35 36.05
N ALA A 235 -3.59 3.11 36.46
CA ALA A 235 -3.75 4.51 36.86
C ALA A 235 -4.23 5.41 35.72
N PHE A 236 -3.79 5.17 34.47
CA PHE A 236 -4.22 5.99 33.34
C PHE A 236 -5.71 5.77 33.02
N VAL A 237 -6.19 4.54 33.17
CA VAL A 237 -7.60 4.20 33.00
C VAL A 237 -8.45 4.86 34.10
N GLN A 238 -8.03 4.73 35.36
CA GLN A 238 -8.70 5.38 36.50
C GLN A 238 -8.80 6.89 36.31
N ASP A 239 -7.69 7.55 35.99
CA ASP A 239 -7.61 9.00 35.86
C ASP A 239 -8.51 9.50 34.73
N MET A 240 -8.54 8.79 33.59
CA MET A 240 -9.43 9.12 32.47
C MET A 240 -10.90 8.99 32.87
N ALA A 241 -11.26 7.87 33.48
CA ALA A 241 -12.65 7.60 33.89
C ALA A 241 -13.14 8.62 34.93
N ARG A 242 -12.35 8.90 35.96
CA ARG A 242 -12.66 9.92 36.99
C ARG A 242 -12.80 11.31 36.38
N SER A 243 -11.88 11.69 35.49
CA SER A 243 -11.93 12.99 34.80
C SER A 243 -13.22 13.15 33.99
N ARG A 244 -13.64 12.12 33.25
CA ARG A 244 -14.91 12.17 32.48
C ARG A 244 -16.15 12.21 33.38
N ARG A 245 -16.16 11.48 34.50
CA ARG A 245 -17.26 11.53 35.50
C ARG A 245 -17.43 12.90 36.12
N LEU A 246 -16.33 13.56 36.49
CA LEU A 246 -16.38 14.90 37.07
C LEU A 246 -16.93 15.93 36.06
N ASN A 247 -16.49 15.85 34.81
CA ASN A 247 -16.94 16.76 33.75
C ASN A 247 -18.43 16.62 33.42
N SER A 248 -19.01 15.42 33.50
CA SER A 248 -20.45 15.22 33.27
C SER A 248 -21.31 15.74 34.43
N GLN A 249 -20.83 15.61 35.66
CA GLN A 249 -21.49 16.14 36.86
C GLN A 249 -21.47 17.68 36.88
N GLY A 250 -20.34 18.30 36.52
CA GLY A 250 -20.23 19.76 36.42
C GLY A 250 -21.21 20.37 35.40
N ARG A 251 -21.35 19.76 34.22
CA ARG A 251 -22.33 20.19 33.19
C ARG A 251 -23.79 20.04 33.63
N SER A 252 -24.09 19.03 34.46
CA SER A 252 -25.44 18.80 34.97
C SER A 252 -25.84 19.84 36.03
N MET A 253 -24.88 20.47 36.71
CA MET A 253 -25.13 21.54 37.69
C MET A 253 -25.26 22.93 37.04
N GLU A 254 -24.68 23.16 35.86
CA GLU A 254 -24.76 24.46 35.15
C GLU A 254 -26.06 24.66 34.36
N HIS A 255 -26.82 23.60 34.07
CA HIS A 255 -28.12 23.68 33.39
C HIS A 255 -29.21 22.92 34.18
N PRO A 256 -29.69 23.46 35.32
CA PRO A 256 -30.90 22.94 35.96
C PRO A 256 -32.10 23.21 35.04
N ARG A 257 -32.95 22.19 34.84
CA ARG A 257 -34.21 22.32 34.07
C ARG A 257 -35.11 23.44 34.60
#